data_AF-A0A821YPI9-F1
#
_entry.id   AF-A0A821YPI9-F1
#
_cell.length_a   1.000
_cell.length_b   1.000
_cell.length_c   1.000
_cell.angle_alpha   90.00
_cell.angle_beta   90.00
_cell.angle_gamma   90.00
#
_symmetry.space_group_name_H-M   'P 1'
#
loop_
_entity.id
_entity.type
_entity.pdbx_description
1 polymer ?
#
loop_
_entity_poly.entity_id
_entity_poly.type
_entity_poly.pdbx_seq_one_letter_code
_entity_poly.pdbx_strand_id
1 'polypeptide(L)'
;YDNAIVFSDMNGLELLIQLLNTTNTYNDDIRSLTSLALGAAFQGNPKVQLKGLNLGFVRYLLHLLNIEANNNIKYRLLFTLSTLLRNFPQAQINFLEYGGIETIINIFEQNNSNNKIKLRAILLMNDLIIEKDQAMNDKQHIYENIHIRDELVKYNWCSYISHYLISIDLNDFDQIDKLLIAMISLTDVCRNDFVSLVPILDKLNDIYTTTNPNEYSTYMNILTNIQKLRKNLLQISSDL
;
A
#
# COMPACT_ATOMS: atom_id res chain seq x y z
N TYR A 1 -16.59 -15.59 4.23
CA TYR A 1 -17.32 -14.57 4.98
C TYR A 1 -17.77 -15.14 6.32
N ASP A 2 -18.62 -16.16 6.32
CA ASP A 2 -19.24 -16.71 7.54
C ASP A 2 -18.25 -17.24 8.60
N ASN A 3 -17.20 -17.97 8.19
CA ASN A 3 -16.22 -18.53 9.14
C ASN A 3 -15.45 -17.45 9.92
N ALA A 4 -15.13 -16.31 9.28
CA ALA A 4 -14.42 -15.22 9.95
C ALA A 4 -15.31 -14.55 11.01
N ILE A 5 -16.60 -14.44 10.72
CA ILE A 5 -17.60 -13.90 11.66
C ILE A 5 -17.77 -14.86 12.84
N VAL A 6 -17.99 -16.16 12.59
CA VAL A 6 -18.15 -17.16 13.65
C VAL A 6 -16.91 -17.20 14.54
N PHE A 7 -15.71 -17.25 13.94
CA PHE A 7 -14.46 -17.21 14.70
C PHE A 7 -14.33 -15.94 15.55
N SER A 8 -14.69 -14.78 14.99
CA SER A 8 -14.71 -13.50 15.70
C SER A 8 -15.72 -13.50 16.85
N ASP A 9 -16.94 -14.00 16.63
CA ASP A 9 -17.99 -14.10 17.65
C ASP A 9 -17.60 -15.06 18.79
N MET A 10 -16.71 -16.03 18.53
CA MET A 10 -16.11 -16.93 19.52
C MET A 10 -14.86 -16.37 20.22
N ASN A 11 -14.60 -15.06 20.13
CA ASN A 11 -13.41 -14.37 20.65
C ASN A 11 -12.08 -14.84 20.04
N GLY A 12 -12.13 -15.45 18.86
CA GLY A 12 -10.93 -15.89 18.16
C GLY A 12 -10.04 -14.72 17.74
N LEU A 13 -10.61 -13.54 17.47
CA LEU A 13 -9.84 -12.36 17.10
C LEU A 13 -8.91 -11.90 18.24
N GLU A 14 -9.44 -11.84 19.45
CA GLU A 14 -8.70 -11.51 20.67
C GLU A 14 -7.58 -12.50 20.95
N LEU A 15 -7.85 -13.80 20.77
CA LEU A 15 -6.83 -14.85 20.88
C LEU A 15 -5.68 -14.63 19.89
N LEU A 16 -5.99 -14.34 18.61
CA LEU A 16 -4.97 -14.06 17.61
C LEU A 16 -4.17 -12.78 17.97
N ILE A 17 -4.82 -11.74 18.45
CA ILE A 17 -4.12 -10.51 18.88
C ILE A 17 -3.15 -10.81 20.03
N GLN A 18 -3.56 -11.65 21.00
CA GLN A 18 -2.69 -12.09 22.10
C GLN A 18 -1.48 -12.89 21.60
N LEU A 19 -1.69 -13.83 20.67
CA LEU A 19 -0.61 -14.61 20.07
C LEU A 19 0.39 -13.74 19.31
N LEU A 20 -0.09 -12.68 18.66
CA LEU A 20 0.76 -11.73 17.94
C LEU A 20 1.66 -10.91 18.90
N ASN A 21 1.22 -10.69 20.14
CA ASN A 21 1.96 -9.97 21.19
C ASN A 21 3.06 -10.80 21.85
N THR A 22 3.22 -12.08 21.48
CA THR A 22 4.30 -12.88 22.04
C THR A 22 5.65 -12.35 21.55
N THR A 23 6.50 -11.89 22.47
CA THR A 23 7.80 -11.25 22.16
C THR A 23 8.94 -12.24 21.93
N ASN A 24 8.67 -13.54 22.07
CA ASN A 24 9.67 -14.58 21.90
C ASN A 24 9.88 -14.87 20.39
N THR A 25 11.09 -14.62 19.89
CA THR A 25 11.50 -14.87 18.50
C THR A 25 11.42 -16.35 18.10
N TYR A 26 11.36 -17.28 19.07
CA TYR A 26 11.06 -18.69 18.81
C TYR A 26 9.66 -18.92 18.21
N ASN A 27 8.78 -17.91 18.25
CA ASN A 27 7.41 -17.97 17.76
C ASN A 27 7.19 -17.15 16.47
N ASP A 28 8.23 -16.81 15.72
CA ASP A 28 8.11 -16.01 14.50
C ASP A 28 7.12 -16.62 13.49
N ASP A 29 7.10 -17.95 13.35
CA ASP A 29 6.13 -18.64 12.50
C ASP A 29 4.70 -18.49 13.00
N ILE A 30 4.49 -18.58 14.32
CA ILE A 30 3.17 -18.37 14.95
C ILE A 30 2.74 -16.92 14.71
N ARG A 31 3.60 -15.93 14.95
CA ARG A 31 3.30 -14.50 14.73
C ARG A 31 3.00 -14.21 13.26
N SER A 32 3.74 -14.82 12.34
CA SER A 32 3.54 -14.72 10.89
C SER A 32 2.19 -15.30 10.46
N LEU A 33 1.86 -16.53 10.88
CA LEU A 33 0.59 -17.19 10.57
C LEU A 33 -0.59 -16.49 11.24
N THR A 34 -0.40 -16.02 12.47
CA THR A 34 -1.40 -15.22 13.20
C THR A 34 -1.71 -13.92 12.47
N SER A 35 -0.69 -13.20 12.02
CA SER A 35 -0.86 -11.99 11.21
C SER A 35 -1.64 -12.30 9.92
N LEU A 36 -1.28 -13.39 9.24
CA LEU A 36 -1.98 -13.84 8.04
C LEU A 36 -3.45 -14.16 8.31
N ALA A 37 -3.75 -14.90 9.37
CA ALA A 37 -5.10 -15.28 9.76
C ALA A 37 -5.95 -14.04 10.11
N LEU A 38 -5.38 -13.09 10.86
CA LEU A 38 -6.01 -11.78 11.12
C LEU A 38 -6.32 -11.05 9.81
N GLY A 39 -5.35 -10.99 8.89
CA GLY A 39 -5.52 -10.31 7.61
C GLY A 39 -6.65 -10.93 6.77
N ALA A 40 -6.71 -12.26 6.72
CA ALA A 40 -7.78 -12.99 6.06
C ALA A 40 -9.14 -12.77 6.72
N ALA A 41 -9.19 -12.67 8.06
CA ALA A 41 -10.42 -12.42 8.80
C ALA A 41 -10.98 -11.02 8.54
N PHE A 42 -10.12 -10.00 8.39
CA PHE A 42 -10.56 -8.63 8.06
C PHE A 42 -10.97 -8.46 6.60
N GLN A 43 -10.36 -9.22 5.68
CA GLN A 43 -10.50 -8.99 4.25
C GLN A 43 -11.96 -9.03 3.78
N GLY A 44 -12.48 -7.85 3.45
CA GLY A 44 -13.85 -7.67 2.97
C GLY A 44 -14.92 -7.98 4.01
N ASN A 45 -14.61 -8.02 5.31
CA ASN A 45 -15.57 -8.34 6.38
C ASN A 45 -15.76 -7.14 7.35
N PRO A 46 -16.66 -6.17 7.06
CA PRO A 46 -16.87 -4.99 7.91
C PRO A 46 -17.20 -5.28 9.37
N LYS A 47 -17.94 -6.36 9.67
CA LYS A 47 -18.24 -6.77 11.07
C LYS A 47 -16.95 -7.13 11.83
N VAL A 48 -16.04 -7.84 11.18
CA VAL A 48 -14.77 -8.27 11.80
C VAL A 48 -13.79 -7.09 11.88
N GLN A 49 -13.75 -6.24 10.84
CA GLN A 49 -12.98 -4.99 10.84
C GLN A 49 -13.42 -4.07 11.99
N LEU A 50 -14.73 -3.88 12.19
CA LEU A 50 -15.28 -3.11 13.31
C LEU A 50 -14.86 -3.67 14.67
N LYS A 51 -14.89 -5.01 14.84
CA LYS A 51 -14.41 -5.64 16.08
C LYS A 51 -12.92 -5.35 16.30
N GLY A 52 -12.09 -5.50 15.27
CA GLY A 52 -10.66 -5.16 15.33
C GLY A 52 -10.42 -3.69 15.66
N LEU A 53 -11.20 -2.78 15.08
CA LEU A 53 -11.14 -1.35 15.36
C LEU A 53 -11.46 -1.05 16.83
N ASN A 54 -12.53 -1.63 17.37
CA ASN A 54 -12.94 -1.47 18.77
C ASN A 54 -11.90 -2.01 19.76
N LEU A 55 -11.08 -2.98 19.34
CA LEU A 55 -9.95 -3.51 20.11
C LEU A 55 -8.68 -2.63 19.99
N GLY A 56 -8.74 -1.50 19.30
CA GLY A 56 -7.59 -0.60 19.11
C GLY A 56 -6.53 -1.14 18.15
N PHE A 57 -6.90 -2.09 17.27
CA PHE A 57 -5.93 -2.88 16.53
C PHE A 57 -5.16 -2.10 15.47
N VAL A 58 -5.70 -0.99 14.95
CA VAL A 58 -4.97 -0.09 14.03
C VAL A 58 -3.69 0.45 14.67
N ARG A 59 -3.81 1.08 15.84
CA ARG A 59 -2.65 1.63 16.59
C ARG A 59 -1.64 0.54 16.93
N TYR A 60 -2.12 -0.64 17.30
CA TYR A 60 -1.27 -1.77 17.62
C TYR A 60 -0.48 -2.30 16.41
N LEU A 61 -1.12 -2.44 15.24
CA LEU A 61 -0.44 -2.82 14.00
C LEU A 61 0.64 -1.79 13.60
N LEU A 62 0.35 -0.49 13.73
CA LEU A 62 1.33 0.57 13.45
C LEU A 62 2.54 0.47 14.40
N HIS A 63 2.31 0.23 15.68
CA HIS A 63 3.39 -0.01 16.63
C HIS A 63 4.25 -1.21 16.23
N LEU A 64 3.63 -2.35 15.92
CA LEU A 64 4.36 -3.56 15.50
C LEU A 64 5.17 -3.34 14.22
N LEU A 65 4.61 -2.67 13.21
CA LEU A 65 5.32 -2.36 11.97
C LEU A 65 6.60 -1.56 12.20
N ASN A 66 6.60 -0.66 13.18
CA ASN A 66 7.76 0.15 13.53
C ASN A 66 8.86 -0.64 14.25
N ILE A 67 8.52 -1.67 15.02
CA ILE A 67 9.51 -2.43 15.82
C ILE A 67 9.87 -3.79 15.24
N GLU A 68 9.12 -4.29 14.25
CA GLU A 68 9.33 -5.63 13.69
C GLU A 68 10.61 -5.69 12.85
N ALA A 69 11.52 -6.59 13.21
CA ALA A 69 12.77 -6.80 12.49
C ALA A 69 12.65 -7.87 11.39
N ASN A 70 11.75 -8.84 11.56
CA ASN A 70 11.55 -9.93 10.62
C ASN A 70 10.69 -9.48 9.43
N ASN A 71 11.31 -9.43 8.25
CA ASN A 71 10.66 -9.01 7.01
C ASN A 71 9.44 -9.86 6.63
N ASN A 72 9.43 -11.16 6.94
CA ASN A 72 8.28 -12.01 6.64
C ASN A 72 7.09 -11.62 7.51
N ILE A 73 7.31 -11.38 8.80
CA ILE A 73 6.26 -10.91 9.72
C ILE A 73 5.81 -9.50 9.33
N LYS A 74 6.74 -8.58 9.07
CA LYS A 74 6.43 -7.21 8.62
C LYS A 74 5.57 -7.21 7.35
N TYR A 75 5.90 -8.05 6.38
CA TYR A 75 5.10 -8.21 5.16
C TYR A 75 3.68 -8.71 5.44
N ARG A 76 3.49 -9.59 6.43
CA ARG A 76 2.17 -10.07 6.88
C ARG A 76 1.44 -9.02 7.71
N LEU A 77 2.10 -8.28 8.59
CA LEU A 77 1.49 -7.18 9.33
C LEU A 77 0.96 -6.10 8.39
N LEU A 78 1.71 -5.78 7.32
CA LEU A 78 1.27 -4.83 6.31
C LEU A 78 0.10 -5.36 5.47
N PHE A 79 0.02 -6.68 5.25
CA PHE A 79 -1.19 -7.32 4.71
C PHE A 79 -2.39 -7.08 5.62
N THR A 80 -2.22 -7.39 6.91
CA THR A 80 -3.28 -7.30 7.92
C THR A 80 -3.78 -5.88 8.06
N LEU A 81 -2.87 -4.90 8.09
CA LEU A 81 -3.23 -3.49 8.10
C LEU A 81 -4.01 -3.14 6.82
N SER A 82 -3.51 -3.54 5.66
CA SER A 82 -4.18 -3.28 4.39
C SER A 82 -5.61 -3.84 4.33
N THR A 83 -5.84 -5.06 4.80
CA THR A 83 -7.19 -5.64 4.82
C THR A 83 -8.09 -5.07 5.90
N LEU A 84 -7.54 -4.52 6.99
CA LEU A 84 -8.30 -3.80 8.01
C LEU A 84 -8.77 -2.42 7.51
N LEU A 85 -7.99 -1.75 6.66
CA LEU A 85 -8.26 -0.39 6.20
C LEU A 85 -9.15 -0.32 4.95
N ARG A 86 -8.98 -1.24 4.00
CA ARG A 86 -9.72 -1.19 2.72
C ARG A 86 -11.23 -1.35 2.91
N ASN A 87 -11.98 -0.51 2.21
CA ASN A 87 -13.44 -0.37 2.25
C ASN A 87 -13.98 -0.11 3.66
N PHE A 88 -13.19 0.54 4.53
CA PHE A 88 -13.55 0.77 5.91
C PHE A 88 -13.08 2.15 6.43
N PRO A 89 -13.87 3.21 6.17
CA PRO A 89 -13.50 4.61 6.44
C PRO A 89 -13.03 4.86 7.87
N GLN A 90 -13.70 4.27 8.86
CA GLN A 90 -13.41 4.51 10.27
C GLN A 90 -12.00 4.02 10.64
N ALA A 91 -11.53 2.92 10.03
CA ALA A 91 -10.16 2.48 10.26
C ALA A 91 -9.13 3.34 9.53
N GLN A 92 -9.47 3.91 8.36
CA GLN A 92 -8.61 4.86 7.65
C GLN A 92 -8.43 6.16 8.41
N ILE A 93 -9.50 6.68 9.03
CA ILE A 93 -9.43 7.85 9.92
C ILE A 93 -8.46 7.55 11.08
N ASN A 94 -8.68 6.44 11.80
CA ASN A 94 -7.77 6.03 12.88
C ASN A 94 -6.32 5.83 12.39
N PHE A 95 -6.12 5.30 11.19
CA PHE A 95 -4.79 5.13 10.62
C PHE A 95 -4.08 6.47 10.45
N LEU A 96 -4.75 7.48 9.90
CA LEU A 96 -4.18 8.83 9.78
C LEU A 96 -3.93 9.46 11.16
N GLU A 97 -4.90 9.39 12.06
CA GLU A 97 -4.80 9.96 13.42
C GLU A 97 -3.65 9.36 14.24
N TYR A 98 -3.33 8.07 14.03
CA TYR A 98 -2.27 7.37 14.74
C TYR A 98 -0.90 7.41 14.04
N GLY A 99 -0.68 8.32 13.09
CA GLY A 99 0.61 8.49 12.42
C GLY A 99 0.92 7.36 11.43
N GLY A 100 -0.12 6.92 10.72
CA GLY A 100 -0.02 5.83 9.76
C GLY A 100 0.94 6.12 8.61
N ILE A 101 0.97 7.37 8.13
CA ILE A 101 1.82 7.78 7.00
C ILE A 101 3.29 7.72 7.39
N GLU A 102 3.63 8.22 8.57
CA GLU A 102 4.97 8.21 9.15
C GLU A 102 5.45 6.77 9.38
N THR A 103 4.56 5.90 9.86
CA THR A 103 4.86 4.46 9.99
C THR A 103 5.19 3.83 8.64
N ILE A 104 4.43 4.18 7.59
CA ILE A 104 4.70 3.71 6.24
C ILE A 104 6.03 4.28 5.71
N ILE A 105 6.35 5.54 5.98
CA ILE A 105 7.62 6.15 5.56
C ILE A 105 8.81 5.50 6.27
N ASN A 106 8.70 5.19 7.56
CA ASN A 106 9.73 4.50 8.31
C ASN A 106 10.10 3.15 7.66
N ILE A 107 9.16 2.46 6.99
CA ILE A 107 9.46 1.25 6.21
C ILE A 107 10.46 1.53 5.08
N PHE A 108 10.41 2.70 4.44
CA PHE A 108 11.34 3.09 3.38
C PHE A 108 12.73 3.44 3.91
N GLU A 109 12.77 4.09 5.07
CA GLU A 109 14.00 4.56 5.73
C GLU A 109 14.77 3.42 6.42
N GLN A 110 14.08 2.35 6.79
CA GLN A 110 14.69 1.16 7.37
C GLN A 110 15.53 0.39 6.33
N ASN A 111 16.84 0.32 6.59
CA ASN A 111 17.81 -0.38 5.73
C ASN A 111 17.50 -1.87 5.52
N ASN A 112 16.80 -2.52 6.45
CA ASN A 112 16.47 -3.94 6.36
C ASN A 112 15.19 -4.25 5.58
N SER A 113 14.36 -3.24 5.25
CA SER A 113 13.10 -3.46 4.54
C SER A 113 13.35 -3.79 3.07
N ASN A 114 12.89 -4.97 2.63
CA ASN A 114 13.03 -5.40 1.24
C ASN A 114 12.04 -4.68 0.29
N ASN A 115 12.32 -4.75 -1.01
CA ASN A 115 11.51 -4.11 -2.05
C ASN A 115 10.04 -4.56 -2.04
N LYS A 116 9.77 -5.83 -1.73
CA LYS A 116 8.39 -6.36 -1.68
C LYS A 116 7.55 -5.67 -0.59
N ILE A 117 8.15 -5.35 0.55
CA ILE A 117 7.45 -4.62 1.64
C ILE A 117 7.21 -3.17 1.21
N LYS A 118 8.21 -2.51 0.62
CA LYS A 118 8.10 -1.13 0.10
C LYS A 118 7.02 -1.01 -0.98
N LEU A 119 7.00 -1.93 -1.95
CA LEU A 119 5.94 -1.97 -2.97
C LEU A 119 4.57 -2.18 -2.34
N ARG A 120 4.46 -3.08 -1.35
CA ARG A 120 3.18 -3.31 -0.66
C ARG A 120 2.67 -2.07 0.07
N ALA A 121 3.58 -1.28 0.65
CA ALA A 121 3.25 0.01 1.25
C ALA A 121 2.74 1.00 0.19
N ILE A 122 3.40 1.07 -0.97
CA ILE A 122 2.94 1.89 -2.11
C ILE A 122 1.53 1.50 -2.54
N LEU A 123 1.29 0.20 -2.71
CA LEU A 123 -0.01 -0.31 -3.11
C LEU A 123 -1.09 -0.04 -2.07
N LEU A 124 -0.79 -0.16 -0.77
CA LEU A 124 -1.73 0.23 0.27
C LEU A 124 -2.13 1.70 0.12
N MET A 125 -1.17 2.61 0.04
CA MET A 125 -1.46 4.05 -0.09
C MET A 125 -2.26 4.35 -1.35
N ASN A 126 -1.89 3.73 -2.48
CA ASN A 126 -2.62 3.84 -3.73
C ASN A 126 -4.08 3.37 -3.60
N ASP A 127 -4.31 2.22 -2.95
CA ASP A 127 -5.66 1.69 -2.80
C ASP A 127 -6.56 2.63 -1.98
N LEU A 128 -6.04 3.19 -0.89
CA LEU A 128 -6.79 4.13 -0.05
C LEU A 128 -7.14 5.42 -0.81
N ILE A 129 -6.26 5.88 -1.70
CA ILE A 129 -6.52 7.04 -2.56
C ILE A 129 -7.60 6.74 -3.59
N ILE A 130 -7.47 5.61 -4.30
CA ILE A 130 -8.45 5.19 -5.30
C ILE A 130 -9.82 5.02 -4.64
N GLU A 131 -9.86 4.40 -3.45
CA GLU A 131 -11.07 4.21 -2.66
C GLU A 131 -11.71 5.55 -2.28
N LYS A 132 -10.90 6.52 -1.80
CA LYS A 132 -11.39 7.87 -1.53
C LYS A 132 -11.95 8.52 -2.80
N ASP A 133 -11.22 8.47 -3.92
CA ASP A 133 -11.64 9.12 -5.16
C ASP A 133 -12.96 8.51 -5.69
N GLN A 134 -13.10 7.18 -5.62
CA GLN A 134 -14.34 6.47 -5.96
C GLN A 134 -15.49 6.87 -5.03
N ALA A 135 -15.24 6.89 -3.71
CA ALA A 135 -16.24 7.29 -2.73
C ALA A 135 -16.72 8.74 -2.92
N MET A 136 -15.82 9.66 -3.30
CA MET A 136 -16.17 11.05 -3.62
C MET A 136 -17.05 11.13 -4.87
N ASN A 137 -16.74 10.36 -5.92
CA ASN A 137 -17.57 10.28 -7.13
C ASN A 137 -18.98 9.71 -6.83
N ASP A 138 -19.05 8.74 -5.93
CA ASP A 138 -20.30 8.12 -5.47
C ASP A 138 -21.03 8.92 -4.38
N LYS A 139 -20.53 10.12 -4.02
CA LYS A 139 -21.07 11.01 -2.99
C LYS A 139 -21.20 10.35 -1.60
N GLN A 140 -20.26 9.47 -1.26
CA GLN A 140 -20.18 8.86 0.06
C GLN A 140 -19.48 9.84 1.03
N HIS A 141 -20.29 10.67 1.70
CA HIS A 141 -19.82 11.70 2.63
C HIS A 141 -18.89 11.21 3.75
N ILE A 142 -18.95 9.92 4.12
CA ILE A 142 -18.10 9.35 5.17
C ILE A 142 -16.59 9.44 4.86
N TYR A 143 -16.21 9.53 3.59
CA TYR A 143 -14.80 9.66 3.17
C TYR A 143 -14.31 11.12 3.10
N GLU A 144 -15.19 12.12 3.30
CA GLU A 144 -14.81 13.54 3.21
C GLU A 144 -13.73 13.91 4.24
N ASN A 145 -13.80 13.30 5.43
CA ASN A 145 -12.87 13.54 6.54
C ASN A 145 -11.52 12.81 6.39
N ILE A 146 -11.31 12.02 5.32
CA ILE A 146 -10.07 11.25 5.13
C ILE A 146 -9.10 12.09 4.30
N HIS A 147 -8.22 12.83 4.94
CA HIS A 147 -7.29 13.78 4.27
C HIS A 147 -5.99 13.13 3.78
N ILE A 148 -6.08 11.95 3.16
CA ILE A 148 -4.89 11.16 2.79
C ILE A 148 -3.94 11.90 1.85
N ARG A 149 -4.45 12.60 0.82
CA ARG A 149 -3.62 13.35 -0.14
C ARG A 149 -2.83 14.47 0.54
N ASP A 150 -3.45 15.18 1.48
CA ASP A 150 -2.82 16.27 2.23
C ASP A 150 -1.65 15.73 3.08
N GLU A 151 -1.86 14.59 3.74
CA GLU A 151 -0.79 13.96 4.52
C GLU A 151 0.34 13.40 3.64
N LEU A 152 0.04 12.87 2.45
CA LEU A 152 1.07 12.40 1.52
C LEU A 152 1.99 13.54 1.05
N VAL A 153 1.43 14.72 0.77
CA VAL A 153 2.19 15.92 0.41
C VAL A 153 3.03 16.38 1.60
N LYS A 154 2.41 16.48 2.78
CA LYS A 154 3.08 16.90 4.03
C LYS A 154 4.31 16.05 4.35
N TYR A 155 4.26 14.75 4.11
CA TYR A 155 5.36 13.83 4.41
C TYR A 155 6.24 13.49 3.20
N ASN A 156 6.18 14.27 2.12
CA ASN A 156 7.04 14.12 0.94
C ASN A 156 7.03 12.70 0.34
N TRP A 157 5.85 12.07 0.33
CA TRP A 157 5.67 10.68 -0.09
C TRP A 157 6.13 10.43 -1.54
N CYS A 158 5.91 11.40 -2.42
CA CYS A 158 6.24 11.33 -3.84
C CYS A 158 7.74 11.09 -4.09
N SER A 159 8.61 11.64 -3.24
CA SER A 159 10.05 11.42 -3.29
C SER A 159 10.41 9.95 -3.00
N TYR A 160 9.77 9.31 -2.02
CA TYR A 160 10.02 7.89 -1.71
C TYR A 160 9.61 6.97 -2.87
N ILE A 161 8.49 7.26 -3.55
CA ILE A 161 8.08 6.51 -4.75
C ILE A 161 9.09 6.71 -5.89
N SER A 162 9.55 7.95 -6.10
CA SER A 162 10.55 8.28 -7.12
C SER A 162 11.85 7.53 -6.89
N HIS A 163 12.37 7.56 -5.66
CA HIS A 163 13.55 6.80 -5.27
C HIS A 163 13.34 5.29 -5.39
N TYR A 164 12.14 4.80 -5.07
CA TYR A 164 11.80 3.39 -5.26
C TYR A 164 11.93 2.98 -6.73
N LEU A 165 11.32 3.70 -7.67
CA LEU A 165 11.42 3.43 -9.11
C LEU A 165 12.88 3.43 -9.61
N ILE A 166 13.71 4.33 -9.12
CA ILE A 166 15.14 4.42 -9.48
C ILE A 166 15.91 3.18 -8.98
N SER A 167 15.51 2.64 -7.82
CA SER A 167 16.25 1.56 -7.13
C SER A 167 15.83 0.14 -7.50
N ILE A 168 14.66 -0.05 -8.12
CA ILE A 168 14.15 -1.38 -8.41
C ILE A 168 14.81 -2.01 -9.64
N ASP A 169 14.78 -3.35 -9.69
CA ASP A 169 15.18 -4.10 -10.87
C ASP A 169 14.17 -3.84 -11.99
N LEU A 170 14.61 -3.18 -13.06
CA LEU A 170 13.77 -2.84 -14.20
C LEU A 170 13.31 -4.06 -15.00
N ASN A 171 13.86 -5.25 -14.71
CA ASN A 171 13.40 -6.53 -15.26
C ASN A 171 12.31 -7.22 -14.41
N ASP A 172 11.98 -6.68 -13.23
CA ASP A 172 10.86 -7.18 -12.42
C ASP A 172 9.55 -6.55 -12.91
N PHE A 173 9.03 -7.13 -13.98
CA PHE A 173 7.90 -6.61 -14.74
C PHE A 173 6.61 -6.47 -13.90
N ASP A 174 6.36 -7.42 -12.99
CA ASP A 174 5.19 -7.38 -12.09
C ASP A 174 5.28 -6.21 -11.10
N GLN A 175 6.47 -5.95 -10.55
CA GLN A 175 6.68 -4.81 -9.67
C GLN A 175 6.57 -3.48 -10.42
N ILE A 176 7.12 -3.40 -11.63
CA ILE A 176 7.06 -2.19 -12.46
C ILE A 176 5.62 -1.85 -12.82
N ASP A 177 4.82 -2.82 -13.27
CA ASP A 177 3.41 -2.57 -13.65
C ASP A 177 2.61 -1.99 -12.48
N LYS A 178 2.72 -2.64 -11.32
CA LYS A 178 2.07 -2.23 -10.07
C LYS A 178 2.48 -0.83 -9.64
N LEU A 179 3.77 -0.52 -9.76
CA LEU A 179 4.31 0.79 -9.43
C LEU A 179 3.80 1.88 -10.38
N LEU A 180 3.78 1.61 -11.69
CA LEU A 180 3.29 2.57 -12.69
C LEU A 180 1.81 2.89 -12.48
N ILE A 181 0.98 1.89 -12.17
CA ILE A 181 -0.44 2.10 -11.83
C ILE A 181 -0.58 3.04 -10.63
N ALA A 182 0.21 2.82 -9.57
CA ALA A 182 0.22 3.68 -8.39
C ALA A 182 0.74 5.10 -8.70
N MET A 183 1.75 5.25 -9.56
CA MET A 183 2.24 6.58 -9.96
C MET A 183 1.22 7.36 -10.80
N ILE A 184 0.44 6.66 -11.63
CA ILE A 184 -0.62 7.29 -12.43
C ILE A 184 -1.72 7.88 -11.55
N SER A 185 -2.18 7.15 -10.52
CA SER A 185 -3.23 7.64 -9.60
C SER A 185 -2.77 8.81 -8.72
N LEU A 186 -1.46 8.92 -8.50
CA LEU A 186 -0.80 9.95 -7.72
C LEU A 186 -0.31 11.15 -8.54
N THR A 187 -0.50 11.15 -9.87
CA THR A 187 0.11 12.17 -10.73
C THR A 187 -0.40 13.58 -10.41
N ASP A 188 -1.63 13.75 -9.93
CA ASP A 188 -2.19 15.04 -9.54
C ASP A 188 -1.46 15.67 -8.34
N VAL A 189 -0.96 14.87 -7.40
CA VAL A 189 -0.23 15.33 -6.21
C VAL A 189 1.30 15.22 -6.35
N CYS A 190 1.80 14.27 -7.12
CA CYS A 190 3.22 13.92 -7.24
C CYS A 190 3.88 14.37 -8.55
N ARG A 191 3.19 15.17 -9.37
CA ARG A 191 3.69 15.59 -10.69
C ARG A 191 5.11 16.14 -10.63
N ASN A 192 5.38 17.06 -9.71
CA ASN A 192 6.65 17.79 -9.65
C ASN A 192 7.83 16.84 -9.42
N ASP A 193 7.68 15.86 -8.54
CA ASP A 193 8.67 14.82 -8.32
C ASP A 193 8.80 13.87 -9.52
N PHE A 194 7.65 13.45 -10.09
CA PHE A 194 7.62 12.43 -11.13
C PHE A 194 8.10 12.92 -12.51
N VAL A 195 8.04 14.23 -12.81
CA VAL A 195 8.57 14.77 -14.08
C VAL A 195 10.05 14.43 -14.27
N SER A 196 10.83 14.41 -13.18
CA SER A 196 12.25 14.03 -13.23
C SER A 196 12.50 12.57 -13.66
N LEU A 197 11.48 11.72 -13.61
CA LEU A 197 11.55 10.29 -13.93
C LEU A 197 11.30 10.00 -15.41
N VAL A 198 10.92 10.99 -16.23
CA VAL A 198 10.66 10.80 -17.66
C VAL A 198 11.80 10.05 -18.40
N PRO A 199 13.09 10.36 -18.19
CA PRO A 199 14.17 9.60 -18.82
C PRO A 199 14.21 8.11 -18.43
N ILE A 200 13.79 7.77 -17.21
CA ILE A 200 13.70 6.38 -16.75
C ILE A 200 12.50 5.69 -17.40
N LEU A 201 11.38 6.40 -17.55
CA LEU A 201 10.21 5.90 -18.26
C LEU A 201 10.52 5.63 -19.75
N ASP A 202 11.31 6.50 -20.39
CA ASP A 202 11.78 6.30 -21.76
C ASP A 202 12.67 5.05 -21.85
N LYS A 203 13.62 4.87 -20.91
CA LYS A 203 14.44 3.65 -20.82
C LYS A 203 13.59 2.39 -20.62
N LEU A 204 12.58 2.44 -19.76
CA LEU A 204 11.66 1.33 -19.56
C LEU A 204 10.90 1.03 -20.86
N ASN A 205 10.36 2.04 -21.54
CA ASN A 205 9.68 1.86 -22.81
C ASN A 205 10.59 1.15 -23.83
N ASP A 206 11.87 1.52 -23.91
CA ASP A 206 12.83 0.88 -24.81
C ASP A 206 13.08 -0.59 -24.45
N ILE A 207 13.20 -0.91 -23.15
CA ILE A 207 13.31 -2.30 -22.67
C ILE A 207 12.07 -3.11 -23.12
N TYR A 208 10.86 -2.62 -22.85
CA TYR A 208 9.62 -3.37 -23.12
C TYR A 208 9.26 -3.47 -24.61
N THR A 209 9.70 -2.52 -25.44
CA THR A 209 9.48 -2.57 -26.90
C THR A 209 10.48 -3.49 -27.61
N THR A 210 11.68 -3.67 -27.05
CA THR A 210 12.73 -4.54 -27.62
C THR A 210 12.70 -5.96 -27.07
N THR A 211 11.92 -6.21 -26.01
CA THR A 211 11.74 -7.55 -25.42
C THR A 211 10.96 -8.48 -26.38
N ASN A 212 11.32 -9.77 -26.36
CA ASN A 212 10.89 -10.85 -27.26
C ASN A 212 9.46 -10.66 -27.84
N PRO A 213 9.28 -10.57 -29.18
CA PRO A 213 7.97 -10.36 -29.81
C PRO A 213 6.89 -11.37 -29.43
N ASN A 214 7.29 -12.58 -29.01
CA ASN A 214 6.37 -13.65 -28.59
C ASN A 214 5.69 -13.36 -27.23
N GLU A 215 6.20 -12.41 -26.46
CA GLU A 215 5.66 -12.00 -25.15
C GLU A 215 5.00 -10.61 -25.21
N TYR A 216 4.84 -10.04 -26.42
CA TYR A 216 4.31 -8.69 -26.62
C TYR A 216 2.97 -8.46 -25.90
N SER A 217 2.05 -9.43 -25.95
CA SER A 217 0.75 -9.35 -25.24
C SER A 217 0.89 -9.22 -23.72
N THR A 218 1.95 -9.79 -23.14
CA THR A 218 2.25 -9.72 -21.70
C THR A 218 2.67 -8.31 -21.29
N TYR A 219 3.42 -7.60 -22.14
CA TYR A 219 3.98 -6.27 -21.84
C TYR A 219 3.09 -5.09 -22.28
N MET A 220 2.01 -5.36 -23.01
CA MET A 220 1.09 -4.31 -23.50
C MET A 220 0.56 -3.40 -22.39
N ASN A 221 0.22 -3.97 -21.22
CA ASN A 221 -0.28 -3.18 -20.09
C ASN A 221 0.79 -2.24 -19.55
N ILE A 222 2.03 -2.72 -19.42
CA ILE A 222 3.16 -1.93 -18.93
C ILE A 222 3.46 -0.79 -19.91
N LEU A 223 3.56 -1.08 -21.21
CA LEU A 223 3.78 -0.06 -22.24
C LEU A 223 2.68 1.01 -22.23
N THR A 224 1.42 0.58 -22.10
CA THR A 224 0.26 1.49 -21.98
C THR A 224 0.40 2.36 -20.74
N ASN A 225 0.76 1.79 -19.60
CA ASN A 225 0.94 2.51 -18.34
C ASN A 225 2.12 3.50 -18.40
N ILE A 226 3.25 3.12 -19.00
CA ILE A 226 4.40 4.02 -19.24
C ILE A 226 3.96 5.21 -20.08
N GLN A 227 3.31 4.96 -21.22
CA GLN A 227 2.85 6.01 -22.13
C GLN A 227 1.84 6.94 -21.47
N LYS A 228 0.89 6.38 -20.70
CA LYS A 228 -0.10 7.15 -19.95
C LYS A 228 0.55 8.04 -18.90
N LEU A 229 1.45 7.49 -18.08
CA LEU A 229 2.17 8.27 -17.07
C LEU A 229 3.00 9.38 -17.72
N ARG A 230 3.79 9.04 -18.74
CA ARG A 230 4.60 10.01 -19.49
C ARG A 230 3.77 11.13 -20.09
N LYS A 231 2.64 10.80 -20.72
CA LYS A 231 1.70 11.81 -21.26
C LYS A 231 1.17 12.72 -20.15
N ASN A 232 0.72 12.14 -19.03
CA ASN A 232 0.20 12.91 -17.91
C ASN A 232 1.25 13.90 -17.36
N LEU A 233 2.51 13.49 -17.28
CA LEU A 233 3.62 14.33 -16.78
C LEU A 233 4.00 15.46 -17.74
N LEU A 234 3.98 15.20 -19.06
CA LEU A 234 4.37 16.17 -20.09
C LEU A 234 3.25 17.13 -20.50
N GLN A 235 1.99 16.79 -20.24
CA GLN A 235 0.87 17.72 -20.41
C GLN A 235 0.86 18.72 -19.25
N ILE A 236 1.62 19.82 -19.41
CA ILE A 236 1.42 21.22 -18.97
C ILE A 236 2.79 21.93 -19.09
N SER A 237 3.01 22.51 -20.28
CA SER A 237 3.91 23.64 -20.50
C SER A 237 3.15 24.76 -21.25
N SER A 238 1.84 24.86 -21.04
CA SER A 238 0.95 25.71 -21.84
C SER A 238 -0.10 26.46 -21.04
N ASP A 239 0.06 26.56 -19.70
CA ASP A 239 -0.76 27.44 -18.86
C ASP A 239 0.16 28.13 -17.84
N LEU A 240 0.96 29.07 -18.35
CA LEU A 240 1.65 30.14 -17.61
C LEU A 240 1.62 31.40 -18.49
#